data_AF-A0A7L2E6X5-F1
#
_entry.id   AF-A0A7L2E6X5-F1
#
_cell.length_a   1.000
_cell.length_b   1.000
_cell.length_c   1.000
_cell.angle_alpha   90.00
_cell.angle_beta   90.00
_cell.angle_gamma   90.00
#
_symmetry.space_group_name_H-M   'P 1'
#
loop_
_entity.id
_entity.type
_entity.pdbx_description
1 polymer ?
#
loop_
_entity_poly.entity_id
_entity_poly.type
_entity_poly.pdbx_seq_one_letter_code
_entity_poly.pdbx_strand_id
1 'polypeptide(L)'
;FNNHGKPRLSKFYQRYSEDTQQQIIRETFHLVSKRDENVCNFLEGGLLIGGSDNKLIYRHYATLYFVFCVDSSESELGILDLIQVFVETLDKCFENVCELDLIFHVDKV
;
A
#
# COMPACT_ATOMS: atom_id res chain seq x y z
N PHE A 1 0.24 3.79 -3.88
CA PHE A 1 0.55 5.08 -4.55
C PHE A 1 1.48 4.83 -5.73
N ASN A 2 1.66 5.79 -6.64
CA ASN A 2 2.59 5.60 -7.77
C ASN A 2 4.04 6.00 -7.44
N ASN A 3 4.94 5.89 -8.42
CA ASN A 3 6.36 6.26 -8.30
C ASN A 3 6.63 7.74 -7.92
N HIS A 4 5.61 8.60 -7.94
CA HIS A 4 5.70 10.02 -7.55
C HIS A 4 5.01 10.30 -6.20
N GLY A 5 4.59 9.27 -5.46
CA GLY A 5 3.91 9.40 -4.18
C GLY A 5 2.44 9.82 -4.29
N LYS A 6 1.86 9.84 -5.49
CA LYS A 6 0.44 10.16 -5.68
C LYS A 6 -0.42 8.94 -5.29
N PRO A 7 -1.31 9.04 -4.28
CA PRO A 7 -2.23 7.96 -3.95
C PRO A 7 -3.23 7.75 -5.09
N ARG A 8 -3.49 6.47 -5.40
CA ARG A 8 -4.52 6.04 -6.38
C ARG A 8 -5.74 5.47 -5.68
N LEU A 9 -5.49 4.72 -4.61
CA LEU A 9 -6.46 4.26 -3.63
C LEU A 9 -5.87 4.49 -2.24
N SER A 10 -6.70 4.95 -1.31
CA SER A 10 -6.34 5.05 0.11
C SER A 10 -7.56 4.71 0.94
N LYS A 11 -7.45 3.69 1.79
CA LYS A 11 -8.51 3.28 2.71
C LYS A 11 -7.93 3.24 4.13
N PHE A 12 -8.55 3.98 5.04
CA PHE A 12 -8.22 3.95 6.45
C PHE A 12 -9.35 3.26 7.20
N TYR A 13 -9.02 2.22 7.95
CA TYR A 13 -9.97 1.46 8.77
C TYR A 13 -10.11 2.01 10.20
N GLN A 14 -9.28 2.99 10.54
CA GLN A 14 -9.39 3.78 11.77
C GLN A 14 -9.69 5.23 11.42
N ARG A 15 -10.25 5.97 12.39
CA ARG A 15 -10.58 7.37 12.20
C ARG A 15 -9.33 8.23 12.38
N TYR A 16 -8.91 8.87 11.28
CA TYR A 16 -7.86 9.89 11.26
C TYR A 16 -8.39 11.15 10.61
N SER A 17 -7.86 12.31 11.03
CA SER A 17 -8.10 13.57 10.32
C SER A 17 -7.51 13.52 8.91
N GLU A 18 -8.04 14.30 7.98
CA GLU A 18 -7.53 14.34 6.60
C GLU A 18 -6.04 14.73 6.56
N ASP A 19 -5.63 15.72 7.36
CA ASP A 19 -4.22 16.11 7.50
C ASP A 19 -3.34 14.93 7.96
N THR A 20 -3.79 14.18 8.96
CA THR A 20 -3.06 13.00 9.47
C THR A 20 -2.98 11.90 8.40
N GLN A 21 -4.08 11.65 7.68
CA GLN A 21 -4.08 10.66 6.58
C GLN A 21 -3.05 11.03 5.50
N GLN A 22 -3.00 12.30 5.11
CA GLN A 22 -2.03 12.80 4.13
C GLN A 22 -0.59 12.67 4.64
N GLN A 23 -0.35 12.95 5.92
CA GLN A 23 0.98 12.78 6.53
C GLN A 23 1.40 11.31 6.56
N ILE A 24 0.50 10.40 6.95
CA ILE A 24 0.74 8.95 6.94
C ILE A 24 1.11 8.46 5.53
N ILE A 25 0.36 8.86 4.50
CA ILE A 25 0.64 8.47 3.11
C ILE A 25 2.03 8.95 2.67
N ARG A 26 2.39 10.20 3.01
CA ARG A 26 3.70 10.78 2.66
C ARG A 26 4.85 10.06 3.36
N GLU A 27 4.72 9.78 4.66
CA GLU A 27 5.71 9.04 5.43
C GLU A 27 5.88 7.62 4.86
N THR A 28 4.76 6.92 4.62
CA THR A 28 4.75 5.57 4.01
C THR A 28 5.49 5.57 2.67
N PHE A 29 5.19 6.52 1.78
CA PHE A 29 5.88 6.64 0.49
C PHE A 29 7.39 6.82 0.68
N HIS A 30 7.81 7.70 1.59
CA HIS A 30 9.23 7.95 1.85
C HIS A 30 9.99 6.72 2.34
N LEU A 31 9.34 5.89 3.17
CA LEU A 31 9.91 4.65 3.71
C LEU A 31 10.08 3.58 2.62
N VAL A 32 9.13 3.46 1.70
CA VAL A 32 9.15 2.40 0.67
C VAL A 32 9.87 2.80 -0.62
N SER A 33 9.79 4.06 -1.05
CA SER A 33 10.25 4.49 -2.39
C SER A 33 11.76 4.52 -2.55
N LYS A 34 12.51 4.57 -1.44
CA LYS A 34 13.98 4.60 -1.43
C LYS A 34 14.61 3.22 -1.39
N ARG A 35 13.79 2.18 -1.30
CA ARG A 35 14.24 0.79 -1.11
C ARG A 35 14.48 0.12 -2.44
N ASP A 36 15.51 -0.71 -2.48
CA ASP A 36 15.84 -1.55 -3.63
C ASP A 36 14.77 -2.66 -3.82
N GLU A 37 14.69 -3.26 -4.99
CA GLU A 37 13.73 -4.34 -5.25
C GLU A 37 14.10 -5.64 -4.52
N ASN A 38 15.37 -5.81 -4.14
CA ASN A 38 15.87 -7.05 -3.53
C ASN A 38 15.78 -7.08 -1.99
N VAL A 39 15.25 -6.03 -1.35
CA VAL A 39 15.12 -6.00 0.12
C VAL A 39 13.79 -6.60 0.59
N CYS A 40 13.70 -6.85 1.90
CA CYS A 40 12.49 -7.35 2.53
C CYS A 40 11.28 -6.42 2.28
N ASN A 41 10.14 -7.05 2.02
CA ASN A 41 8.83 -6.42 1.81
C ASN A 41 8.13 -5.99 3.11
N PHE A 42 8.76 -6.21 4.26
CA PHE A 42 8.23 -5.90 5.58
C PHE A 42 9.04 -4.77 6.21
N LEU A 43 8.34 -3.78 6.76
CA LEU A 43 8.93 -2.72 7.57
C LEU A 43 8.15 -2.54 8.87
N GLU A 44 8.84 -2.06 9.91
CA GLU A 44 8.16 -1.48 11.06
C GLU A 44 7.45 -0.18 10.67
N GLY A 45 6.34 0.10 11.33
CA GLY A 45 5.59 1.34 11.14
C GLY A 45 6.42 2.57 11.48
N GLY A 46 6.24 3.63 10.70
CA GLY A 46 6.76 4.95 11.01
C GLY A 46 6.13 5.54 12.29
N LEU A 47 6.59 6.72 12.69
CA LEU A 47 6.12 7.40 13.89
C LEU A 47 4.61 7.67 13.86
N LEU A 48 4.07 8.02 12.69
CA LEU A 48 2.64 8.30 12.53
C LEU A 48 1.79 7.03 12.34
N ILE A 49 2.44 5.89 12.18
CA ILE A 49 1.81 4.60 11.87
C ILE A 49 1.80 3.70 13.11
N GLY A 50 2.02 4.24 14.31
CA GLY A 50 2.03 3.44 15.55
C GLY A 50 3.37 2.75 15.84
N GLY A 51 4.45 3.15 15.15
CA GLY A 51 5.81 2.68 15.45
C GLY A 51 5.95 1.17 15.30
N SER A 52 6.63 0.55 16.26
CA SER A 52 6.91 -0.89 16.31
C SER A 52 5.68 -1.78 16.50
N ASP A 53 4.54 -1.21 16.92
CA ASP A 53 3.31 -1.98 17.16
C ASP A 53 2.62 -2.38 15.86
N ASN A 54 2.90 -1.62 14.79
CA ASN A 54 2.36 -1.84 13.45
C ASN A 54 3.49 -2.11 12.46
N LYS A 55 3.12 -2.78 11.36
CA LYS A 55 4.02 -3.15 10.28
C LYS A 55 3.45 -2.72 8.95
N LEU A 56 4.34 -2.30 8.06
CA LEU A 56 4.05 -2.04 6.66
C LEU A 56 4.50 -3.23 5.83
N ILE A 57 3.55 -3.83 5.13
CA ILE A 57 3.80 -4.86 4.12
C ILE A 57 3.52 -4.23 2.77
N TYR A 58 4.50 -4.27 1.87
CA TYR A 58 4.36 -3.66 0.56
C TYR A 58 4.84 -4.55 -0.57
N ARG A 59 4.35 -4.26 -1.78
CA ARG A 59 4.91 -4.78 -3.03
C ARG A 59 4.80 -3.73 -4.13
N HIS A 60 5.80 -3.70 -4.99
CA HIS A 60 5.86 -2.81 -6.14
C HIS A 60 5.48 -3.59 -7.41
N TYR A 61 4.45 -3.12 -8.12
CA TYR A 61 4.00 -3.67 -9.39
C TYR A 61 4.04 -2.56 -10.45
N ALA A 62 4.90 -2.71 -11.45
CA ALA A 62 5.11 -1.72 -12.51
C ALA A 62 5.35 -0.30 -11.97
N THR A 63 4.33 0.57 -11.96
CA THR A 63 4.41 1.96 -11.49
C THR A 63 3.74 2.19 -10.13
N LEU A 64 3.21 1.14 -9.50
CA LEU A 64 2.34 1.22 -8.32
C LEU A 64 2.90 0.44 -7.14
N TYR A 65 2.90 1.10 -5.99
CA TYR A 65 3.12 0.49 -4.68
C TYR A 65 1.77 0.15 -4.05
N PHE A 66 1.60 -1.13 -3.73
CA PHE A 66 0.53 -1.65 -2.90
C PHE A 66 1.08 -1.81 -1.50
N VAL A 67 0.44 -1.18 -0.51
CA VAL A 67 0.93 -1.13 0.86
C VAL A 67 -0.22 -1.38 1.82
N PHE A 68 0.00 -2.29 2.77
CA PHE A 68 -0.90 -2.58 3.87
C PHE A 68 -0.19 -2.24 5.17
N CYS A 69 -0.91 -1.55 6.05
CA CYS A 69 -0.50 -1.36 7.44
C CYS A 69 -1.32 -2.32 8.29
N VAL A 70 -0.65 -3.19 9.05
CA VAL A 70 -1.27 -4.17 9.94
C VAL A 70 -0.61 -4.15 11.30
N ASP A 71 -1.30 -4.63 12.32
CA ASP A 71 -0.71 -4.79 13.64
C ASP A 71 0.18 -6.06 13.71
N SER A 72 0.87 -6.22 14.82
CA SER A 72 1.75 -7.36 15.07
C SER A 72 1.03 -8.72 15.23
N SER A 73 -0.30 -8.76 15.27
CA SER A 73 -1.07 -10.01 15.37
C SER A 73 -1.25 -10.71 14.02
N GLU A 74 -1.10 -9.98 12.92
CA GLU A 74 -1.27 -10.50 11.56
C GLU A 74 0.01 -11.15 11.00
N SER A 75 -0.18 -12.14 10.11
CA SER A 75 0.93 -12.79 9.41
C SER A 75 1.42 -11.96 8.23
N GLU A 76 2.67 -11.49 8.29
CA GLU A 76 3.30 -10.69 7.22
C GLU A 76 3.23 -11.38 5.85
N LEU A 77 3.49 -12.70 5.82
CA LEU A 77 3.42 -13.51 4.60
C LEU A 77 1.97 -13.66 4.10
N GLY A 78 1.01 -13.78 5.02
CA GLY A 78 -0.42 -13.83 4.66
C GLY A 78 -0.89 -12.53 4.03
N ILE A 79 -0.45 -11.38 4.54
CA ILE A 79 -0.74 -10.07 3.95
C ILE A 79 -0.06 -9.91 2.59
N LEU A 80 1.18 -10.40 2.44
CA LEU A 80 1.88 -10.37 1.16
C LEU A 80 1.18 -11.22 0.09
N ASP A 81 0.64 -12.37 0.47
CA ASP A 81 -0.16 -13.23 -0.40
C ASP A 81 -1.51 -12.58 -0.74
N LEU A 82 -2.16 -11.93 0.24
CA LEU A 82 -3.38 -11.15 0.00
C LEU A 82 -3.15 -10.04 -1.05
N ILE A 83 -2.02 -9.33 -0.97
CA ILE A 83 -1.66 -8.31 -1.98
C ILE A 83 -1.56 -8.96 -3.37
N GLN A 84 -0.94 -10.14 -3.49
CA GLN A 84 -0.84 -10.87 -4.75
C GLN A 84 -2.23 -11.20 -5.32
N VAL A 85 -3.07 -11.85 -4.52
CA VAL A 85 -4.42 -12.26 -4.94
C VAL A 85 -5.26 -11.03 -5.31
N PHE A 86 -5.13 -9.93 -4.59
CA PHE A 86 -5.81 -8.68 -4.89
C PHE A 86 -5.41 -8.13 -6.26
N VAL A 87 -4.11 -8.03 -6.54
CA VAL A 87 -3.62 -7.53 -7.84
C VAL A 87 -4.01 -8.46 -8.98
N GLU A 88 -3.94 -9.78 -8.80
CA GLU A 88 -4.41 -10.75 -9.80
C GLU A 88 -5.92 -10.65 -10.06
N THR A 89 -6.70 -10.36 -9.02
CA THR A 89 -8.15 -10.16 -9.17
C THR A 89 -8.44 -8.88 -9.93
N LEU A 90 -7.73 -7.77 -9.62
CA LEU A 90 -7.84 -6.53 -10.38
C LEU A 90 -7.47 -6.74 -11.85
N ASP A 91 -6.39 -7.46 -12.14
CA ASP A 91 -5.97 -7.74 -13.51
C ASP A 91 -7.02 -8.53 -14.30
N LYS A 92 -7.66 -9.51 -13.66
CA LYS A 92 -8.77 -10.27 -14.26
C LYS A 92 -10.03 -9.42 -14.45
N CYS A 93 -10.33 -8.50 -13.55
CA CYS A 93 -11.51 -7.63 -13.63
C CYS A 93 -11.39 -6.54 -14.70
N PHE A 94 -10.18 -6.03 -14.95
CA PHE A 94 -9.93 -4.94 -15.89
C PHE A 94 -9.29 -5.38 -17.22
N GLU A 95 -9.05 -6.68 -17.42
CA GLU A 95 -8.45 -7.26 -18.64
C GLU A 95 -7.12 -6.59 -19.05
N ASN A 96 -6.07 -6.79 -18.23
CA ASN A 96 -4.78 -6.08 -18.26
C ASN A 96 -4.84 -4.71 -17.57
N VAL A 97 -4.94 -4.74 -16.24
CA VAL A 97 -5.09 -3.52 -15.43
C VAL A 97 -3.90 -2.59 -15.60
N CYS A 98 -4.16 -1.29 -15.80
CA CYS A 98 -3.15 -0.26 -15.75
C CYS A 98 -3.46 0.81 -14.68
N GLU A 99 -2.48 1.66 -14.37
CA GLU A 99 -2.64 2.74 -13.39
C GLU A 99 -3.82 3.67 -13.73
N LEU A 100 -4.13 3.87 -15.02
CA LEU A 100 -5.24 4.71 -15.44
C LEU A 100 -6.60 4.07 -15.11
N ASP A 101 -6.74 2.76 -15.22
CA ASP A 101 -8.00 2.07 -14.88
C ASP A 101 -8.35 2.27 -13.41
N LEU A 102 -7.34 2.18 -12.53
CA LEU A 102 -7.52 2.45 -11.10
C LEU A 102 -7.85 3.91 -10.80
N ILE A 103 -7.51 4.86 -11.68
CA ILE A 103 -7.88 6.28 -11.52
C ILE A 103 -9.32 6.52 -11.97
N PHE A 104 -9.71 5.95 -13.11
CA PHE A 104 -11.01 6.20 -13.73
C PHE A 104 -12.13 5.31 -13.17
N HIS A 105 -11.78 4.20 -12.52
CA HIS A 105 -12.72 3.22 -12.00
C HIS A 105 -12.51 2.92 -10.51
N VAL A 106 -12.14 3.92 -9.71
CA VAL A 106 -12.02 3.78 -8.24
C VAL A 106 -13.29 3.18 -7.62
N ASP A 107 -14.48 3.51 -8.12
CA ASP A 107 -15.76 2.99 -7.58
C ASP A 107 -15.94 1.47 -7.77
N LYS A 108 -15.14 0.85 -8.64
CA LYS A 108 -15.16 -0.60 -8.89
C LYS A 108 -14.08 -1.36 -8.11
N VAL A 109 -13.21 -0.65 -7.39
CA VAL A 109 -12.12 -1.20 -6.57
C VAL A 109 -12.56 -1.30 -5.12
#